data_AF-A0A7S1AVP2-F1
#
_entry.id   AF-A0A7S1AVP2-F1
#
_cell.length_a   1.000
_cell.length_b   1.000
_cell.length_c   1.000
_cell.angle_alpha   90.00
_cell.angle_beta   90.00
_cell.angle_gamma   90.00
#
_symmetry.space_group_name_H-M   'P 1'
#
loop_
_entity.id
_entity.type
_entity.pdbx_description
1 polymer ?
#
loop_
_entity_poly.entity_id
_entity_poly.type
_entity_poly.pdbx_seq_one_letter_code
_entity_poly.pdbx_strand_id
1 'polypeptide(L)'
;MVIPMGGMGTPMVGPPPAELQHRFRIIRLCILAMVFSIFCQVIAGILLNRLWAALLESLNVILISIIGSFLMNDDPTLGKVYQFFMQTCLQSCQDQCQGGMSCLLPFILCNVITAVLNIILNGVIGNIINIFRQLSTLAPVNFVGAVIFLVASIVALTAQIVGAVYGYLAYRDARDSGVTATPGTWGNNAGAGGGGGLARNWRANDRDTEMDQPTARPATGFQAFGGTGTRLGSG
;
A
#
# COMPACT_ATOMS: atom_id res chain seq x y z
N MET A 1 9.92 -8.55 -18.65
CA MET A 1 10.93 -9.42 -18.01
C MET A 1 11.19 -8.85 -16.63
N VAL A 2 10.61 -9.45 -15.59
CA VAL A 2 10.70 -8.94 -14.21
C VAL A 2 11.82 -9.72 -13.54
N ILE A 3 12.92 -9.04 -13.20
CA ILE A 3 14.01 -9.68 -12.45
C ILE A 3 13.44 -9.99 -11.06
N PRO A 4 13.36 -11.26 -10.65
CA PRO A 4 12.94 -11.58 -9.30
C PRO A 4 13.99 -10.98 -8.36
N MET A 5 13.62 -9.95 -7.59
CA MET A 5 14.42 -9.47 -6.48
C MET A 5 14.44 -10.58 -5.41
N GLY A 6 15.32 -11.55 -5.60
CA GLY A 6 15.58 -12.63 -4.64
C GLY A 6 16.06 -12.01 -3.34
N GLY A 7 15.21 -12.02 -2.32
CA GLY A 7 15.52 -11.46 -1.00
C GLY A 7 14.39 -10.65 -0.36
N MET A 8 13.40 -10.18 -1.14
CA MET A 8 12.17 -9.67 -0.54
C MET A 8 11.36 -10.86 -0.06
N GLY A 9 11.12 -10.92 1.26
CA GLY A 9 10.56 -12.09 1.92
C GLY A 9 9.20 -12.54 1.36
N THR A 10 8.79 -13.72 1.80
CA THR A 10 7.63 -14.47 1.30
C THR A 10 6.32 -13.66 1.33
N PRO A 11 5.49 -13.64 0.25
CA PRO A 11 4.22 -12.92 0.17
C PRO A 11 3.12 -13.45 1.09
N MET A 12 2.87 -12.85 2.24
CA MET A 12 1.80 -13.36 3.11
C MET A 12 0.43 -13.22 2.45
N VAL A 13 -0.25 -14.35 2.20
CA VAL A 13 -1.60 -14.41 1.64
C VAL A 13 -2.53 -15.02 2.68
N GLY A 14 -3.63 -14.33 2.97
CA GLY A 14 -4.63 -14.77 3.92
C GLY A 14 -5.15 -13.62 4.78
N PRO A 15 -6.29 -13.80 5.44
CA PRO A 15 -6.83 -12.82 6.37
C PRO A 15 -5.85 -12.60 7.53
N PRO A 16 -5.76 -11.39 8.09
CA PRO A 16 -4.86 -11.12 9.20
C PRO A 16 -5.25 -11.95 10.44
N PRO A 17 -4.30 -12.67 11.06
CA PRO A 17 -4.54 -13.36 12.32
C PRO A 17 -5.04 -12.37 13.38
N ALA A 18 -5.90 -12.83 14.28
CA ALA A 18 -6.57 -11.98 15.26
C ALA A 18 -5.59 -11.16 16.11
N GLU A 19 -4.40 -11.71 16.38
CA GLU A 19 -3.33 -11.05 17.12
C GLU A 19 -2.80 -9.77 16.44
N LEU A 20 -2.88 -9.69 15.11
CA LEU A 20 -2.42 -8.52 14.35
C LEU A 20 -3.47 -7.42 14.23
N GLN A 21 -4.74 -7.66 14.59
CA GLN A 21 -5.82 -6.70 14.42
C GLN A 21 -5.54 -5.35 15.09
N HIS A 22 -4.89 -5.36 16.26
CA HIS A 22 -4.51 -4.13 16.95
C HIS A 22 -3.55 -3.27 16.11
N ARG A 23 -2.56 -3.89 15.46
CA ARG A 23 -1.58 -3.20 14.61
C ARG A 23 -2.23 -2.67 13.34
N PHE A 24 -3.11 -3.47 12.72
CA PHE A 24 -3.89 -3.04 11.56
C PHE A 24 -4.80 -1.85 11.88
N ARG A 25 -5.35 -1.76 13.09
CA ARG A 25 -6.10 -0.56 13.53
C ARG A 25 -5.23 0.70 13.59
N ILE A 26 -3.98 0.57 14.03
CA ILE A 26 -3.03 1.71 14.03
C ILE A 26 -2.68 2.11 12.61
N ILE A 27 -2.38 1.13 11.73
CA ILE A 27 -2.11 1.37 10.30
C ILE A 27 -3.31 2.07 9.64
N ARG A 28 -4.55 1.63 9.95
CA ARG A 28 -5.78 2.29 9.51
C ARG A 28 -5.84 3.76 9.89
N LEU A 29 -5.56 4.05 11.16
CA LEU A 29 -5.57 5.42 11.66
C LEU A 29 -4.51 6.27 10.93
N CYS A 30 -3.33 5.70 10.68
CA CYS A 30 -2.28 6.37 9.90
C CYS A 30 -2.73 6.68 8.47
N ILE A 31 -3.39 5.74 7.79
CA ILE A 31 -3.92 5.96 6.43
C ILE A 31 -4.97 7.06 6.43
N LEU A 32 -5.91 7.04 7.39
CA LEU A 32 -6.92 8.09 7.52
C LEU A 32 -6.30 9.45 7.82
N ALA A 33 -5.26 9.50 8.67
CA ALA A 33 -4.52 10.73 8.94
C ALA A 33 -3.79 11.26 7.70
N MET A 34 -3.19 10.37 6.89
CA MET A 34 -2.57 10.74 5.61
C MET A 34 -3.60 11.30 4.62
N VAL A 35 -4.75 10.64 4.45
CA VAL A 35 -5.84 11.12 3.60
C VAL A 35 -6.34 12.48 4.07
N PHE A 36 -6.57 12.65 5.37
CA PHE A 36 -6.95 13.94 5.94
C PHE A 36 -5.90 15.03 5.68
N SER A 37 -4.62 14.70 5.85
CA SER A 37 -3.52 15.64 5.59
C SER A 37 -3.46 16.10 4.14
N ILE A 38 -3.78 15.24 3.16
CA ILE A 38 -3.86 15.61 1.74
C ILE A 38 -4.93 16.69 1.54
N PHE A 39 -6.14 16.52 2.12
CA PHE A 39 -7.18 17.53 2.01
C PHE A 39 -6.76 18.86 2.64
N CYS A 40 -6.13 18.83 3.82
CA CYS A 40 -5.60 20.04 4.46
C CYS A 40 -4.50 20.71 3.62
N GLN A 41 -3.59 19.94 3.01
CA GLN A 41 -2.54 20.47 2.14
C GLN A 41 -3.11 21.10 0.87
N VAL A 42 -4.14 20.51 0.25
CA VAL A 42 -4.81 21.10 -0.91
C VAL A 42 -5.50 22.41 -0.54
N ILE A 43 -6.28 22.44 0.54
CA ILE A 43 -6.95 23.67 1.02
C ILE A 43 -5.91 24.76 1.33
N ALA A 44 -4.84 24.40 2.04
CA ALA A 44 -3.77 25.33 2.34
C ALA A 44 -3.03 25.81 1.08
N GLY A 45 -2.81 24.93 0.11
CA GLY A 45 -2.23 25.25 -1.20
C GLY A 45 -3.06 26.27 -1.99
N ILE A 46 -4.40 26.16 -1.93
CA ILE A 46 -5.32 27.14 -2.51
C ILE A 46 -5.18 28.49 -1.79
N LEU A 47 -5.21 28.48 -0.44
CA LEU A 47 -5.07 29.71 0.36
C LEU A 47 -3.74 30.41 0.14
N LEU A 48 -2.66 29.67 -0.10
CA LEU A 48 -1.33 30.22 -0.35
C LEU A 48 -1.07 30.55 -1.83
N ASN A 49 -2.05 30.33 -2.71
CA ASN A 49 -1.91 30.46 -4.17
C ASN A 49 -0.73 29.64 -4.74
N ARG A 50 -0.48 28.47 -4.15
CA ARG A 50 0.62 27.54 -4.51
C ARG A 50 0.09 26.12 -4.74
N LEU A 51 -1.09 26.03 -5.35
CA LEU A 51 -1.79 24.76 -5.56
C LEU A 51 -0.91 23.72 -6.26
N TRP A 52 -0.13 24.10 -7.27
CA TRP A 52 0.71 23.16 -8.02
C TRP A 52 1.80 22.51 -7.16
N ALA A 53 2.47 23.30 -6.32
CA ALA A 53 3.48 22.77 -5.40
C ALA A 53 2.84 21.85 -4.35
N ALA A 54 1.69 22.25 -3.79
CA ALA A 54 0.96 21.44 -2.83
C ALA A 54 0.47 20.11 -3.45
N LEU A 55 0.02 20.12 -4.71
CA LEU A 55 -0.40 18.92 -5.43
C LEU A 55 0.76 17.96 -5.69
N LEU A 56 1.93 18.46 -6.12
CA LEU A 56 3.10 17.62 -6.35
C LEU A 56 3.61 16.96 -5.05
N GLU A 57 3.60 17.70 -3.94
CA GLU A 57 3.95 17.14 -2.62
C GLU A 57 2.90 16.11 -2.16
N SER A 58 1.61 16.40 -2.37
CA SER A 58 0.51 15.50 -2.02
C SER A 58 0.53 14.22 -2.85
N LEU A 59 1.02 14.23 -4.09
CA LEU A 59 1.02 13.07 -5.00
C LEU A 59 1.72 11.86 -4.36
N ASN A 60 2.86 12.08 -3.71
CA ASN A 60 3.58 11.01 -3.03
C ASN A 60 2.76 10.41 -1.87
N VAL A 61 2.14 11.27 -1.06
CA VAL A 61 1.25 10.84 0.05
C VAL A 61 0.01 10.12 -0.48
N ILE A 62 -0.54 10.56 -1.63
CA ILE A 62 -1.68 9.95 -2.31
C ILE A 62 -1.33 8.52 -2.73
N LEU A 63 -0.17 8.31 -3.40
CA LEU A 63 0.26 6.98 -3.81
C LEU A 63 0.42 6.02 -2.62
N ILE A 64 1.02 6.48 -1.52
CA ILE A 64 1.15 5.69 -0.29
C ILE A 64 -0.22 5.37 0.32
N SER A 65 -1.13 6.35 0.34
CA SER A 65 -2.49 6.17 0.87
C SER A 65 -3.30 5.18 0.05
N ILE A 66 -3.10 5.18 -1.27
CA ILE A 66 -3.68 4.21 -2.19
C ILE A 66 -3.17 2.81 -1.86
N ILE A 67 -1.85 2.59 -1.79
CA ILE A 67 -1.25 1.29 -1.43
C ILE A 67 -1.74 0.83 -0.05
N GLY A 68 -1.84 1.75 0.92
CA GLY A 68 -2.42 1.47 2.24
C GLY A 68 -3.89 1.07 2.18
N SER A 69 -4.67 1.65 1.26
CA SER A 69 -6.07 1.26 1.04
C SER A 69 -6.18 -0.15 0.46
N PHE A 70 -5.27 -0.57 -0.43
CA PHE A 70 -5.18 -1.97 -0.91
C PHE A 70 -4.86 -2.95 0.24
N LEU A 71 -3.98 -2.55 1.15
CA LEU A 71 -3.62 -3.34 2.34
C LEU A 71 -4.83 -3.60 3.26
N MET A 72 -5.83 -2.70 3.26
CA MET A 72 -6.99 -2.77 4.16
C MET A 72 -8.30 -3.09 3.43
N ASN A 73 -8.24 -3.81 2.31
CA ASN A 73 -9.43 -4.22 1.55
C ASN A 73 -10.45 -5.03 2.37
N ASP A 74 -10.00 -5.76 3.39
CA ASP A 74 -10.84 -6.54 4.30
C ASP A 74 -11.68 -5.68 5.27
N ASP A 75 -11.38 -4.38 5.42
CA ASP A 75 -12.14 -3.49 6.30
C ASP A 75 -13.39 -2.96 5.56
N PRO A 76 -14.61 -3.14 6.11
CA PRO A 76 -15.85 -2.77 5.42
C PRO A 76 -15.97 -1.28 5.12
N THR A 77 -15.26 -0.43 5.86
CA THR A 77 -15.26 1.02 5.62
C THR A 77 -14.32 1.43 4.49
N LEU A 78 -13.13 0.83 4.44
CA LEU A 78 -12.13 1.12 3.42
C LEU A 78 -12.42 0.36 2.12
N GLY A 79 -13.12 -0.77 2.17
CA GLY A 79 -13.53 -1.53 0.99
C GLY A 79 -14.34 -0.71 -0.02
N LYS A 80 -15.17 0.24 0.44
CA LYS A 80 -15.90 1.16 -0.46
C LYS A 80 -14.98 2.17 -1.15
N VAL A 81 -14.04 2.73 -0.39
CA VAL A 81 -13.03 3.67 -0.91
C VAL A 81 -12.12 2.95 -1.90
N TYR A 82 -11.74 1.71 -1.58
CA TYR A 82 -11.00 0.81 -2.46
C TYR A 82 -11.75 0.55 -3.78
N GLN A 83 -13.03 0.20 -3.72
CA GLN A 83 -13.84 -0.04 -4.92
C GLN A 83 -13.91 1.20 -5.81
N PHE A 84 -14.05 2.38 -5.21
CA PHE A 84 -14.00 3.65 -5.94
C PHE A 84 -12.64 3.85 -6.63
N PHE A 85 -11.53 3.71 -5.91
CA PHE A 85 -10.19 3.87 -6.49
C PHE A 85 -9.89 2.86 -7.60
N MET A 86 -10.31 1.60 -7.43
CA MET A 86 -10.19 0.56 -8.44
C MET A 86 -10.98 0.91 -9.70
N GLN A 87 -12.22 1.36 -9.55
CA GLN A 87 -13.09 1.67 -10.69
C GLN A 87 -12.64 2.92 -11.44
N THR A 88 -12.12 3.93 -10.75
CA THR A 88 -11.85 5.25 -11.34
C THR A 88 -10.40 5.46 -11.76
N CYS A 89 -9.43 5.10 -10.90
CA CYS A 89 -8.05 5.56 -11.06
C CYS A 89 -7.06 4.46 -11.42
N LEU A 90 -7.31 3.21 -11.00
CA LEU A 90 -6.27 2.18 -10.90
C LEU A 90 -6.71 0.82 -11.44
N GLN A 91 -7.57 0.79 -12.47
CA GLN A 91 -8.01 -0.47 -13.09
C GLN A 91 -6.82 -1.38 -13.45
N SER A 92 -5.71 -0.81 -13.92
CA SER A 92 -4.50 -1.56 -14.29
C SER A 92 -3.70 -2.11 -13.10
N CYS A 93 -3.91 -1.62 -11.88
CA CYS A 93 -3.17 -2.06 -10.69
C CYS A 93 -3.85 -3.21 -9.94
N GLN A 94 -5.12 -3.50 -10.25
CA GLN A 94 -5.85 -4.61 -9.61
C GLN A 94 -5.16 -5.96 -9.82
N ASP A 95 -4.53 -6.13 -10.99
CA ASP A 95 -3.88 -7.38 -11.37
C ASP A 95 -2.54 -7.58 -10.63
N GLN A 96 -1.92 -6.50 -10.15
CA GLN A 96 -0.60 -6.53 -9.51
C GLN A 96 -0.67 -6.54 -7.99
N CYS A 97 -1.71 -5.96 -7.38
CA CYS A 97 -1.93 -6.00 -5.93
C CYS A 97 -3.31 -6.59 -5.66
N GLN A 98 -3.37 -7.90 -5.39
CA GLN A 98 -4.61 -8.60 -4.98
C GLN A 98 -5.15 -8.14 -3.61
N GLY A 99 -4.52 -7.13 -3.00
CA GLY A 99 -4.86 -6.60 -1.69
C GLY A 99 -4.33 -7.44 -0.53
N GLY A 100 -4.72 -7.05 0.67
CA GLY A 100 -4.34 -7.73 1.91
C GLY A 100 -2.84 -7.64 2.24
N MET A 101 -2.33 -8.64 2.96
CA MET A 101 -0.96 -8.66 3.46
C MET A 101 0.13 -8.61 2.38
N SER A 102 -0.17 -8.98 1.14
CA SER A 102 0.78 -8.89 0.02
C SER A 102 1.23 -7.45 -0.25
N CYS A 103 0.37 -6.46 0.00
CA CYS A 103 0.69 -5.05 -0.20
C CYS A 103 1.37 -4.41 1.04
N LEU A 104 1.57 -5.16 2.13
CA LEU A 104 2.13 -4.68 3.39
C LEU A 104 3.62 -4.28 3.24
N LEU A 105 4.42 -5.10 2.57
CA LEU A 105 5.85 -4.82 2.37
C LEU A 105 6.08 -3.62 1.43
N PRO A 106 5.40 -3.53 0.26
CA PRO A 106 5.39 -2.30 -0.55
C PRO A 106 4.96 -1.07 0.24
N PHE A 107 3.91 -1.18 1.07
CA PHE A 107 3.46 -0.09 1.93
C PHE A 107 4.57 0.38 2.88
N ILE A 108 5.26 -0.53 3.59
CA ILE A 108 6.38 -0.18 4.47
C ILE A 108 7.48 0.51 3.67
N LEU A 109 7.92 -0.09 2.56
CA LEU A 109 9.02 0.45 1.75
C LEU A 109 8.70 1.84 1.23
N CYS A 110 7.50 2.06 0.68
CA CYS A 110 7.09 3.37 0.19
C CYS A 110 7.02 4.41 1.33
N ASN A 111 6.50 4.05 2.51
CA ASN A 111 6.50 4.95 3.67
C ASN A 111 7.93 5.30 4.12
N VAL A 112 8.83 4.30 4.22
CA VAL A 112 10.21 4.52 4.64
C VAL A 112 10.96 5.38 3.63
N ILE A 113 10.88 5.05 2.35
CA ILE A 113 11.55 5.82 1.28
C ILE A 113 11.04 7.26 1.29
N THR A 114 9.73 7.46 1.36
CA THR A 114 9.15 8.82 1.36
C THR A 114 9.49 9.60 2.62
N ALA A 115 9.44 8.97 3.80
CA ALA A 115 9.87 9.63 5.04
C ALA A 115 11.35 10.04 4.97
N VAL A 116 12.22 9.16 4.48
CA VAL A 116 13.65 9.42 4.30
C VAL A 116 13.89 10.53 3.27
N LEU A 117 13.23 10.49 2.11
CA LEU A 117 13.34 11.53 1.09
C LEU A 117 12.85 12.89 1.61
N ASN A 118 11.75 12.92 2.37
CA ASN A 118 11.24 14.14 3.00
C ASN A 118 12.23 14.75 4.01
N ILE A 119 13.00 13.92 4.71
CA ILE A 119 14.04 14.36 5.64
C ILE A 119 15.30 14.81 4.86
N ILE A 120 15.81 14.00 3.93
CA ILE A 120 17.06 14.26 3.21
C ILE A 120 16.95 15.45 2.28
N LEU A 121 15.87 15.55 1.49
CA LEU A 121 15.69 16.61 0.51
C LEU A 121 15.23 17.93 1.15
N ASN A 122 15.27 18.04 2.49
CA ASN A 122 14.72 19.15 3.24
C ASN A 122 13.29 19.47 2.79
N GLY A 123 12.46 18.47 2.49
CA GLY A 123 11.09 18.70 2.03
C GLY A 123 10.30 19.43 3.11
N VAL A 124 10.14 18.78 4.26
CA VAL A 124 9.40 19.36 5.40
C VAL A 124 10.17 20.51 6.04
N ILE A 125 11.47 20.33 6.29
CA ILE A 125 12.32 21.34 6.94
C ILE A 125 12.44 22.60 6.08
N GLY A 126 12.67 22.43 4.77
CA GLY A 126 12.74 23.53 3.82
C GLY A 126 11.40 24.25 3.67
N ASN A 127 10.29 23.53 3.67
CA ASN A 127 8.95 24.14 3.71
C ASN A 127 8.74 24.97 4.99
N ILE A 128 9.14 24.46 6.16
CA ILE A 128 9.07 25.20 7.43
C ILE A 128 9.93 26.46 7.37
N ILE A 129 11.18 26.37 6.91
CA ILE A 129 12.08 27.52 6.79
C ILE A 129 11.52 28.56 5.81
N ASN A 130 10.98 28.11 4.67
CA ASN A 130 10.37 29.00 3.67
C ASN A 130 9.15 29.73 4.23
N ILE A 131 8.31 29.04 4.99
CA ILE A 131 7.15 29.65 5.66
C ILE A 131 7.61 30.66 6.71
N PHE A 132 8.58 30.31 7.56
CA PHE A 132 9.14 31.23 8.55
C PHE A 132 9.76 32.46 7.92
N ARG A 133 10.51 32.28 6.82
CA ARG A 133 11.11 33.39 6.07
C ARG A 133 10.05 34.32 5.51
N GLN A 134 8.99 33.77 4.92
CA GLN A 134 7.87 34.57 4.39
C GLN A 134 7.13 35.33 5.50
N LEU A 135 6.96 34.72 6.67
CA LEU A 135 6.43 35.41 7.86
C LEU A 135 7.30 36.58 8.28
N SER A 136 8.62 36.39 8.28
CA SER A 136 9.59 37.41 8.73
C SER A 136 9.69 38.61 7.79
N THR A 137 9.37 38.45 6.51
CA THR A 137 9.51 39.52 5.50
C THR A 137 8.31 40.46 5.44
N LEU A 138 7.34 40.37 6.39
CA LEU A 138 6.11 41.18 6.42
C LEU A 138 5.29 41.15 5.11
N ALA A 139 5.53 40.15 4.26
CA ALA A 139 4.77 39.96 3.04
C ALA A 139 3.32 39.60 3.42
N PRO A 140 2.31 40.05 2.66
CA PRO A 140 0.92 39.67 2.91
C PRO A 140 0.74 38.18 2.57
N VAL A 141 1.10 37.30 3.49
CA VAL A 141 0.87 35.87 3.41
C VAL A 141 -0.32 35.49 4.27
N ASN A 142 -1.14 34.58 3.75
CA ASN A 142 -2.25 34.00 4.49
C ASN A 142 -1.71 33.10 5.61
N PHE A 143 -1.48 33.70 6.79
CA PHE A 143 -0.94 33.02 7.99
C PHE A 143 -1.70 31.73 8.31
N VAL A 144 -3.04 31.76 8.20
CA VAL A 144 -3.90 30.59 8.43
C VAL A 144 -3.55 29.45 7.47
N GLY A 145 -3.37 29.74 6.18
CA GLY A 145 -2.98 28.74 5.18
C GLY A 145 -1.60 28.15 5.48
N ALA A 146 -0.64 28.98 5.88
CA ALA A 146 0.70 28.53 6.25
C ALA A 146 0.71 27.59 7.47
N VAL A 147 -0.06 27.90 8.51
CA VAL A 147 -0.17 27.06 9.71
C VAL A 147 -0.85 25.73 9.39
N ILE A 148 -1.96 25.75 8.64
CA ILE A 148 -2.66 24.52 8.22
C ILE A 148 -1.73 23.62 7.41
N PHE A 149 -0.97 24.19 6.46
CA PHE A 149 -0.01 23.43 5.65
C PHE A 149 1.05 22.76 6.52
N LEU A 150 1.65 23.53 7.45
CA LEU A 150 2.71 23.04 8.33
C LEU A 150 2.21 21.90 9.23
N VAL A 151 1.06 22.08 9.87
CA VAL A 151 0.45 21.05 10.73
C VAL A 151 0.12 19.80 9.90
N ALA A 152 -0.46 19.96 8.71
CA ALA A 152 -0.79 18.85 7.83
C ALA A 152 0.46 18.07 7.41
N SER A 153 1.55 18.74 7.03
CA SER A 153 2.81 18.08 6.65
C SER A 153 3.47 17.35 7.84
N ILE A 154 3.39 17.88 9.06
CA ILE A 154 3.88 17.17 10.26
C ILE A 154 3.02 15.93 10.54
N VAL A 155 1.70 16.05 10.45
CA VAL A 155 0.78 14.90 10.62
C VAL A 155 1.04 13.82 9.56
N ALA A 156 1.25 14.21 8.31
CA ALA A 156 1.59 13.29 7.23
C ALA A 156 2.91 12.55 7.53
N LEU A 157 3.96 13.28 7.89
CA LEU A 157 5.28 12.70 8.19
C LEU A 157 5.23 11.75 9.39
N THR A 158 4.56 12.16 10.47
CA THR A 158 4.40 11.30 11.66
C THR A 158 3.58 10.05 11.35
N ALA A 159 2.50 10.17 10.58
CA ALA A 159 1.71 9.03 10.13
C ALA A 159 2.52 8.06 9.24
N GLN A 160 3.40 8.57 8.38
CA GLN A 160 4.30 7.74 7.56
C GLN A 160 5.30 6.95 8.42
N ILE A 161 5.94 7.61 9.38
CA ILE A 161 6.91 6.97 10.29
C ILE A 161 6.20 5.90 11.14
N VAL A 162 5.07 6.25 11.76
CA VAL A 162 4.28 5.31 12.57
C VAL A 162 3.76 4.16 11.72
N GLY A 163 3.23 4.45 10.53
CA GLY A 163 2.77 3.44 9.57
C GLY A 163 3.88 2.48 9.15
N ALA A 164 5.10 2.98 8.90
CA ALA A 164 6.25 2.15 8.59
C ALA A 164 6.68 1.27 9.76
N VAL A 165 6.76 1.82 10.98
CA VAL A 165 7.16 1.08 12.18
C VAL A 165 6.14 -0.02 12.51
N TYR A 166 4.85 0.31 12.59
CA TYR A 166 3.82 -0.68 12.90
C TYR A 166 3.59 -1.66 11.75
N GLY A 167 3.78 -1.23 10.51
CA GLY A 167 3.81 -2.13 9.35
C GLY A 167 4.95 -3.15 9.48
N TYR A 168 6.16 -2.70 9.77
CA TYR A 168 7.31 -3.58 9.95
C TYR A 168 7.13 -4.55 11.12
N LEU A 169 6.59 -4.08 12.24
CA LEU A 169 6.24 -4.94 13.36
C LEU A 169 5.21 -5.98 12.92
N ALA A 170 4.11 -5.59 12.27
CA ALA A 170 3.10 -6.52 11.77
C ALA A 170 3.68 -7.55 10.79
N TYR A 171 4.59 -7.13 9.90
CA TYR A 171 5.34 -8.01 9.01
C TYR A 171 6.16 -9.05 9.78
N ARG A 172 6.91 -8.60 10.80
CA ARG A 172 7.76 -9.45 11.62
C ARG A 172 6.95 -10.51 12.35
N ASP A 173 5.89 -10.10 13.04
CA ASP A 173 5.05 -11.02 13.80
C ASP A 173 4.36 -12.04 12.88
N ALA A 174 3.84 -11.61 11.73
CA ALA A 174 3.23 -12.52 10.76
C ALA A 174 4.24 -13.55 10.21
N ARG A 175 5.50 -13.15 10.04
CA ARG A 175 6.61 -14.06 9.68
C ARG A 175 6.92 -15.04 10.82
N ASP A 176 6.96 -14.55 12.06
CA ASP A 176 7.26 -15.37 13.25
C ASP A 176 6.15 -16.40 13.55
N SER A 177 4.89 -16.08 13.21
CA SER A 177 3.75 -17.01 13.32
C SER A 177 3.78 -18.17 12.31
N GLY A 178 4.83 -18.29 11.48
CA GLY A 178 4.96 -19.39 10.52
C GLY A 178 4.02 -19.27 9.32
N VAL A 179 3.45 -18.08 9.07
CA VAL A 179 2.77 -17.77 7.81
C VAL A 179 3.82 -17.60 6.71
N THR A 180 4.49 -18.70 6.36
CA THR A 180 5.46 -18.74 5.27
C THR A 180 4.69 -18.86 3.98
N ALA A 181 4.77 -17.85 3.15
CA ALA A 181 4.20 -17.94 1.83
C ALA A 181 5.17 -18.56 0.84
N THR A 182 4.64 -19.36 -0.08
CA THR A 182 5.45 -19.98 -1.12
C THR A 182 5.93 -18.89 -2.10
N PRO A 183 7.25 -18.63 -2.23
CA PRO A 183 7.76 -17.68 -3.22
C PRO A 183 7.44 -18.15 -4.65
N GLY A 184 6.98 -17.24 -5.51
CA GLY A 184 6.65 -17.53 -6.92
C GLY A 184 5.16 -17.54 -7.27
N THR A 185 4.27 -17.43 -6.28
CA THR A 185 2.81 -17.39 -6.49
C THR A 185 2.26 -16.01 -6.86
N TRP A 186 3.06 -14.93 -6.74
CA TRP A 186 2.64 -13.55 -7.06
C TRP A 186 2.06 -13.37 -8.48
N GLY A 187 2.45 -14.22 -9.44
CA GLY A 187 1.90 -14.21 -10.80
C GLY A 187 1.09 -15.46 -11.17
N ASN A 188 1.32 -16.60 -10.49
CA ASN A 188 0.72 -17.89 -10.87
C ASN A 188 -0.57 -18.24 -10.12
N ASN A 189 -0.87 -17.60 -8.97
CA ASN A 189 -2.12 -17.84 -8.24
C ASN A 189 -3.25 -16.86 -8.58
N ALA A 190 -3.09 -16.05 -9.64
CA ALA A 190 -4.13 -15.16 -10.16
C ALA A 190 -5.45 -15.84 -10.55
N GLY A 191 -5.52 -17.19 -10.51
CA GLY A 191 -6.75 -17.95 -10.78
C GLY A 191 -7.25 -18.87 -9.66
N ALA A 192 -6.58 -19.02 -8.52
CA ALA A 192 -6.84 -20.16 -7.61
C ALA A 192 -7.15 -19.82 -6.13
N GLY A 193 -6.86 -18.60 -5.66
CA GLY A 193 -6.93 -18.27 -4.23
C GLY A 193 -8.14 -17.40 -3.86
N GLY A 194 -9.29 -18.03 -3.62
CA GLY A 194 -10.33 -17.58 -2.68
C GLY A 194 -10.61 -16.07 -2.53
N GLY A 195 -11.48 -15.54 -3.40
CA GLY A 195 -12.19 -14.29 -3.19
C GLY A 195 -13.61 -14.42 -3.72
N GLY A 196 -14.57 -14.57 -2.82
CA GLY A 196 -15.98 -14.81 -3.14
C GLY A 196 -16.57 -13.80 -4.14
N GLY A 197 -17.12 -14.34 -5.23
CA GLY A 197 -18.55 -14.23 -5.48
C GLY A 197 -19.19 -12.87 -5.76
N LEU A 198 -18.45 -11.78 -6.00
CA LEU A 198 -19.07 -10.48 -6.33
C LEU A 198 -18.92 -10.04 -7.80
N ALA A 199 -18.17 -10.77 -8.63
CA ALA A 199 -17.99 -10.44 -10.05
C ALA A 199 -18.80 -11.31 -11.03
N ARG A 200 -19.71 -12.19 -10.58
CA ARG A 200 -20.44 -13.14 -11.46
C ARG A 200 -21.97 -13.02 -11.52
N ASN A 201 -22.60 -12.11 -10.78
CA ASN A 201 -24.08 -12.06 -10.68
C ASN A 201 -24.77 -10.90 -11.44
N TRP A 202 -24.30 -10.55 -12.64
CA TRP A 202 -25.09 -9.69 -13.55
C TRP A 202 -25.52 -10.38 -14.86
N ARG A 203 -25.40 -11.72 -14.94
CA ARG A 203 -25.97 -12.54 -16.03
C ARG A 203 -25.88 -14.03 -15.73
N ALA A 204 -26.78 -14.55 -14.89
CA ALA A 204 -27.08 -15.97 -14.88
C ALA A 204 -28.53 -16.15 -14.45
N ASN A 205 -29.36 -16.30 -15.46
CA ASN A 205 -30.70 -16.83 -15.36
C ASN A 205 -30.57 -18.32 -14.97
N ASP A 206 -31.25 -18.69 -13.90
CA ASP A 206 -31.58 -20.03 -13.40
C ASP A 206 -31.18 -21.24 -14.26
N ARG A 207 -30.19 -22.02 -13.77
CA ARG A 207 -30.20 -23.49 -13.87
C ARG A 207 -29.44 -24.10 -12.70
N ASP A 208 -30.18 -24.83 -11.87
CA ASP A 208 -29.67 -25.71 -10.84
C ASP A 208 -28.76 -26.77 -11.47
N THR A 209 -27.45 -26.62 -11.29
CA THR A 209 -26.48 -27.67 -11.56
C THR A 209 -25.70 -27.91 -10.28
N GLU A 210 -26.02 -29.01 -9.61
CA GLU A 210 -25.26 -29.62 -8.53
C GLU A 210 -23.80 -29.81 -9.01
N MET A 211 -22.90 -28.93 -8.58
CA MET A 211 -21.49 -28.97 -8.96
C MET A 211 -20.69 -29.69 -7.89
N ASP A 212 -20.19 -30.87 -8.26
CA ASP A 212 -19.18 -31.62 -7.53
C ASP A 212 -18.02 -30.72 -7.10
N GLN A 213 -17.71 -30.78 -5.80
CA GLN A 213 -16.63 -30.05 -5.16
C GLN A 213 -15.29 -30.47 -5.78
N PRO A 214 -14.54 -29.58 -6.46
CA PRO A 214 -13.26 -29.96 -7.05
C PRO A 214 -12.26 -30.20 -5.92
N THR A 215 -12.02 -31.47 -5.58
CA THR A 215 -10.86 -31.90 -4.78
C THR A 215 -9.59 -31.35 -5.42
N ALA A 216 -8.96 -30.38 -4.77
CA ALA A 216 -7.66 -29.84 -5.16
C ALA A 216 -6.61 -30.96 -5.12
N ARG A 217 -6.39 -31.62 -6.26
CA ARG A 217 -5.27 -32.54 -6.43
C ARG A 217 -3.98 -31.73 -6.49
N PRO A 218 -2.98 -31.98 -5.63
CA PRO A 218 -1.66 -31.39 -5.81
C PRO A 218 -1.13 -31.82 -7.18
N ALA A 219 -0.60 -30.86 -7.96
CA ALA A 219 0.03 -31.14 -9.24
C ALA A 219 1.28 -32.00 -9.01
N THR A 220 1.13 -33.32 -9.04
CA THR A 220 2.22 -34.28 -9.05
C THR A 220 3.06 -34.05 -10.32
N GLY A 221 4.25 -33.47 -10.16
CA GLY A 221 5.30 -33.49 -11.21
C GLY A 221 5.83 -32.14 -11.71
N PHE A 222 5.39 -30.99 -11.19
CA PHE A 222 5.99 -29.72 -11.62
C PHE A 222 7.27 -29.39 -10.85
N GLN A 223 8.41 -29.86 -11.39
CA GLN A 223 9.74 -29.57 -10.86
C GLN A 223 10.35 -28.40 -11.66
N ALA A 224 10.13 -27.16 -11.21
CA ALA A 224 10.51 -25.95 -11.94
C ALA A 224 12.03 -25.81 -12.23
N PHE A 225 12.86 -26.59 -11.54
CA PHE A 225 14.31 -26.64 -11.74
C PHE A 225 14.85 -28.07 -11.73
N GLY A 226 14.18 -28.99 -12.44
CA GLY A 226 14.69 -30.35 -12.71
C GLY A 226 15.83 -30.39 -13.74
N GLY A 227 16.59 -29.30 -13.89
CA GLY A 227 17.76 -29.25 -14.76
C GLY A 227 18.88 -30.09 -14.15
N THR A 228 18.99 -31.34 -14.58
CA THR A 228 20.19 -32.15 -14.43
C THR A 228 21.37 -31.35 -14.94
N GLY A 229 22.19 -30.82 -14.01
CA GLY A 229 23.37 -30.04 -14.34
C GLY A 229 24.32 -30.88 -15.20
N THR A 230 24.36 -30.57 -16.50
CA THR A 230 25.37 -31.08 -17.42
C THR A 230 26.72 -30.54 -16.95
N ARG A 231 27.47 -31.36 -16.18
CA ARG A 231 28.88 -31.09 -15.86
C ARG A 231 29.68 -31.19 -17.16
N LEU A 232 29.96 -30.04 -17.78
CA LEU A 232 31.00 -29.93 -18.79
C LEU A 232 32.35 -29.99 -18.06
N GLY A 233 32.94 -31.17 -17.99
CA GLY A 233 34.32 -31.33 -17.53
C GLY A 233 34.64 -32.70 -16.94
N SER A 234 35.12 -33.60 -17.80
CA SER A 234 36.16 -34.55 -17.42
C SER A 234 37.13 -34.63 -18.60
N GLY A 235 38.36 -34.17 -18.36
CA GLY A 235 39.51 -34.53 -19.19
C GLY A 235 39.95 -35.96 -18.94
#